data_AF-A0A9E7PSB1-F1
#
_entry.id   AF-A0A9E7PSB1-F1
#
_cell.length_a   1.000
_cell.length_b   1.000
_cell.length_c   1.000
_cell.angle_alpha   90.00
_cell.angle_beta   90.00
_cell.angle_gamma   90.00
#
_symmetry.space_group_name_H-M   'P 1'
#
loop_
_entity.id
_entity.type
_entity.pdbx_description
1 polymer ?
#
loop_
_entity_poly.entity_id
_entity_poly.type
_entity_poly.pdbx_seq_one_letter_code
_entity_poly.pdbx_strand_id
1 'polypeptide(L)' 'MSKVTKARKIRLAKACEQNRRVPAWVMIKTKRNVVTHPKRRSWRRSTLRV' A
#
# COMPACT_ATOMS: atom_id res chain seq x y z
N MET A 1 -1.93 -23.80 -0.15
CA MET A 1 -1.78 -22.59 0.68
C MET A 1 -1.99 -23.00 2.13
N SER A 2 -0.99 -22.83 3.00
CA SER A 2 -1.10 -23.19 4.42
C SER A 2 -2.20 -22.39 5.12
N LYS A 3 -2.69 -22.88 6.27
CA LYS A 3 -3.63 -22.13 7.12
C LYS A 3 -2.98 -20.80 7.55
N VAL A 4 -3.44 -19.69 6.96
CA VAL A 4 -3.02 -18.34 7.36
C VAL A 4 -3.81 -17.95 8.61
N THR A 5 -3.12 -17.56 9.68
CA THR A 5 -3.77 -17.09 10.90
C THR A 5 -4.60 -15.83 10.64
N LYS A 6 -5.70 -15.64 11.38
CA LYS A 6 -6.58 -14.46 11.24
C LYS A 6 -5.80 -13.15 11.35
N ALA A 7 -4.86 -13.06 12.30
CA ALA A 7 -4.00 -11.90 12.49
C ALA A 7 -3.15 -11.57 11.24
N ARG A 8 -2.53 -12.59 10.64
CA ARG A 8 -1.74 -12.43 9.41
C ARG A 8 -2.62 -11.99 8.24
N LYS A 9 -3.84 -12.54 8.10
CA LYS A 9 -4.80 -12.13 7.07
C LYS A 9 -5.18 -10.65 7.18
N ILE A 10 -5.44 -10.15 8.39
CA ILE A 10 -5.79 -8.74 8.63
C ILE A 10 -4.63 -7.80 8.23
N ARG A 11 -3.39 -8.15 8.62
CA ARG A 11 -2.22 -7.34 8.25
C ARG A 11 -1.99 -7.32 6.74
N LEU A 12 -2.19 -8.46 6.07
CA LEU A 12 -2.11 -8.54 4.60
C LEU A 12 -3.22 -7.73 3.92
N ALA A 13 -4.45 -7.74 4.45
CA ALA A 13 -5.54 -6.92 3.95
C ALA A 13 -5.23 -5.42 4.08
N LYS A 14 -4.76 -4.97 5.25
CA LYS A 14 -4.28 -3.60 5.46
C LYS A 14 -3.15 -3.22 4.49
N ALA A 15 -2.20 -4.11 4.27
CA ALA A 15 -1.13 -3.88 3.30
C ALA A 15 -1.72 -3.70 1.89
N CYS A 16 -2.67 -4.53 1.48
CA CYS A 16 -3.35 -4.39 0.18
C CYS A 16 -3.99 -3.01 0.01
N GLU A 17 -4.78 -2.56 0.99
CA GLU A 17 -5.47 -1.26 0.96
C GLU A 17 -4.52 -0.06 0.92
N GLN A 18 -3.38 -0.15 1.62
CA GLN A 18 -2.37 0.91 1.61
C GLN A 18 -1.65 1.05 0.28
N ASN A 19 -1.66 0.04 -0.60
CA ASN A 19 -0.89 0.02 -1.84
C ASN A 19 -1.54 0.81 -2.99
N ARG A 20 -1.98 2.04 -2.72
CA ARG A 20 -2.70 2.91 -3.67
C ARG A 20 -1.89 4.12 -4.10
N ARG A 21 -2.34 4.79 -5.17
CA ARG A 21 -1.78 6.09 -5.60
C ARG A 21 -2.28 7.23 -4.72
N VAL A 22 -1.54 8.33 -4.70
CA VAL A 22 -1.98 9.59 -4.12
C VAL A 22 -3.27 10.05 -4.84
N PRO A 23 -4.35 10.37 -4.12
CA PRO A 23 -5.59 10.84 -4.73
C PRO A 23 -5.40 12.12 -5.55
N ALA A 24 -6.18 12.26 -6.64
CA ALA A 24 -6.07 13.40 -7.54
C ALA A 24 -6.29 14.75 -6.84
N TRP A 25 -7.28 14.82 -5.95
CA TRP A 25 -7.58 16.05 -5.20
C TRP A 25 -6.41 16.48 -4.29
N VAL A 26 -5.61 15.54 -3.77
CA VAL A 26 -4.41 15.86 -2.98
C VAL A 26 -3.33 16.47 -3.87
N MET A 27 -3.13 15.90 -5.07
CA MET A 27 -2.18 16.44 -6.05
C MET A 27 -2.55 17.87 -6.45
N ILE A 28 -3.84 18.17 -6.63
CA ILE A 28 -4.33 19.51 -6.96
C ILE A 28 -4.09 20.48 -5.79
N LYS A 29 -4.50 20.10 -4.56
CA LYS A 29 -4.31 20.94 -3.36
C LYS A 29 -2.83 21.25 -3.07
N THR A 30 -1.94 20.31 -3.36
CA THR A 30 -0.49 20.45 -3.10
C THR A 30 0.28 21.06 -4.27
N LYS A 31 -0.39 21.62 -5.29
CA LYS A 31 0.25 22.16 -6.51
C LYS A 31 1.25 21.17 -7.13
N ARG A 32 0.89 19.87 -7.12
CA ARG A 32 1.72 18.75 -7.60
C ARG A 32 3.04 18.55 -6.85
N ASN A 33 3.18 19.01 -5.60
CA ASN A 33 4.33 18.65 -4.77
C ASN A 33 4.29 17.18 -4.31
N VAL A 34 3.09 16.58 -4.21
CA VAL A 34 2.91 15.19 -3.77
C VAL A 34 2.26 14.35 -4.86
N VAL A 35 3.04 13.94 -5.88
CA VAL A 35 2.54 13.18 -7.06
C VAL A 35 2.63 11.66 -6.87
N THR A 36 3.66 11.22 -6.16
CA THR A 36 4.02 9.82 -5.98
C THR A 36 3.88 9.40 -4.53
N HIS A 37 3.51 8.13 -4.30
CA HIS A 37 3.44 7.56 -2.97
C HIS A 37 4.74 6.80 -2.68
N PRO A 38 5.63 7.31 -1.80
CA PRO A 38 6.95 6.73 -1.58
C PRO A 38 6.90 5.33 -0.95
N LYS A 39 5.80 4.98 -0.27
CA LYS A 39 5.62 3.66 0.38
C LYS A 39 4.82 2.68 -0.49
N ARG A 40 4.61 2.97 -1.78
CA ARG A 40 4.01 2.01 -2.71
C ARG A 40 4.95 0.83 -2.89
N ARG A 41 4.37 -0.38 -2.95
CA ARG A 41 5.13 -1.63 -3.02
C ARG A 41 4.66 -2.52 -4.16
N SER A 42 5.52 -3.43 -4.58
CA SER A 42 5.20 -4.44 -5.59
C SER A 42 5.64 -5.80 -5.06
N TRP A 43 4.77 -6.80 -5.18
CA TRP A 43 5.01 -8.16 -4.68
C TRP A 43 6.24 -8.83 -5.32
N ARG A 44 6.64 -8.38 -6.53
CA ARG A 44 7.86 -8.86 -7.21
C ARG A 44 9.13 -8.18 -6.74
N ARG A 45 9.05 -6.95 -6.22
CA ARG A 45 10.23 -6.13 -5.87
C ARG A 45 10.53 -6.13 -4.37
N SER A 46 9.51 -6.32 -3.53
CA SER A 46 9.70 -6.34 -2.08
C SER A 46 8.75 -7.33 -1.40
N THR A 47 9.30 -8.08 -0.45
CA THR A 47 8.56 -9.06 0.34
C THR A 47 8.00 -8.41 1.61
N LEU A 48 6.73 -8.69 1.92
CA LEU A 48 6.10 -8.24 3.15
C LEU A 48 6.54 -9.11 4.34
N ARG A 49 7.12 -8.49 5.37
CA ARG A 49 7.41 -9.13 6.66
C ARG A 49 6.21 -8.91 7.59
N VAL A 50 5.34 -9.91 7.73
CA VAL A 50 4.01 -9.80 8.37
C VAL A 50 3.69 -10.99 9.27
#